data_AF-A0A961RJJ2-F1
#
_entry.id   AF-A0A961RJJ2-F1
#
_cell.length_a   1.000
_cell.length_b   1.000
_cell.length_c   1.000
_cell.angle_alpha   90.00
_cell.angle_beta   90.00
_cell.angle_gamma   90.00
#
_symmetry.space_group_name_H-M   'P 1'
#
loop_
_entity.id
_entity.type
_entity.pdbx_description
1 polymer ?
#
loop_
_entity_poly.entity_id
_entity_poly.type
_entity_poly.pdbx_seq_one_letter_code
_entity_poly.pdbx_strand_id
1 'polypeptide(L)'
;IANPDNITYIPGYNTLIIGEDTGSGHQNDAIWSMDIETGKLTRIFSTPYGSETTSPYWYSDVNGHGYLMSVVQHPYGESDEDKLADAADARAYVGYIGPFPALGKFGY
;
A
#
# COMPACT_ATOMS: atom_id res chain seq x y z
N ILE A 1 3.51 -5.95 11.77
CA ILE A 1 3.94 -5.93 10.36
C ILE A 1 4.52 -7.30 10.06
N ALA A 2 4.20 -7.88 8.91
CA ALA A 2 4.70 -9.15 8.39
C ALA A 2 5.40 -8.85 7.06
N ASN A 3 6.60 -9.39 6.86
CA ASN A 3 7.37 -9.32 5.60
C ASN A 3 7.24 -7.97 4.83
N PRO A 4 7.71 -6.85 5.42
CA PRO A 4 7.71 -5.59 4.69
C PRO A 4 8.67 -5.66 3.49
N ASP A 5 8.22 -5.20 2.33
CA ASP A 5 9.02 -5.20 1.10
C ASP A 5 9.08 -3.80 0.50
N ASN A 6 7.92 -3.21 0.21
CA ASN A 6 7.83 -1.93 -0.50
C ASN A 6 7.71 -0.73 0.46
N ILE A 7 8.42 0.37 0.21
CA ILE A 7 8.35 1.58 1.05
C ILE A 7 8.31 2.88 0.24
N THR A 8 7.61 3.90 0.77
CA THR A 8 7.76 5.30 0.35
C THR A 8 7.69 6.22 1.56
N TYR A 9 8.49 7.28 1.56
CA TYR A 9 8.45 8.30 2.60
C TYR A 9 7.67 9.53 2.12
N ILE A 10 6.95 10.18 3.04
CA ILE A 10 6.18 11.40 2.80
C ILE A 10 6.79 12.54 3.64
N PRO A 11 7.73 13.35 3.08
CA PRO A 11 8.53 14.32 3.83
C PRO A 11 7.77 15.37 4.63
N GLY A 12 6.61 15.85 4.15
CA GLY A 12 5.80 16.84 4.86
C GLY A 12 4.87 16.28 5.93
N TYR A 13 4.71 14.96 5.99
CA TYR A 13 3.87 14.27 6.97
C TYR A 13 4.68 13.45 7.98
N ASN A 14 6.02 13.45 7.88
CA ASN A 14 6.89 12.58 8.68
C ASN A 14 6.36 11.13 8.74
N THR A 15 5.92 10.63 7.59
CA THR A 15 5.22 9.35 7.49
C THR A 15 5.97 8.43 6.53
N LEU A 16 6.33 7.23 6.99
CA LEU A 16 6.79 6.15 6.14
C LEU A 16 5.60 5.23 5.82
N ILE A 17 5.33 5.04 4.54
CA ILE A 17 4.38 4.04 4.05
C ILE A 17 5.14 2.75 3.78
N ILE A 18 4.58 1.64 4.25
CA ILE A 18 5.19 0.31 4.17
C ILE A 18 4.16 -0.68 3.64
N GLY A 19 4.42 -1.32 2.51
CA GLY A 19 3.67 -2.44 1.96
C GLY A 19 4.26 -3.78 2.39
N GLU A 20 3.39 -4.74 2.66
CA GLU A 20 3.74 -6.14 2.93
C GLU A 20 3.71 -6.97 1.62
N ASP A 21 4.59 -7.97 1.56
CA ASP A 21 4.61 -9.11 0.63
C ASP A 21 4.87 -10.36 1.49
N THR A 22 3.79 -11.00 1.95
CA THR A 22 3.86 -12.03 2.99
C THR A 22 3.61 -13.44 2.47
N GLY A 23 4.69 -14.21 2.31
CA GLY A 23 4.58 -15.67 2.24
C GLY A 23 4.19 -16.35 3.57
N SER A 24 4.38 -15.68 4.71
CA SER A 24 4.02 -16.22 6.04
C SER A 24 3.80 -15.09 7.07
N GLY A 25 2.64 -15.05 7.73
CA GLY A 25 2.36 -14.01 8.73
C GLY A 25 0.90 -13.59 8.71
N HIS A 26 0.62 -12.38 8.24
CA HIS A 26 -0.76 -11.96 8.01
C HIS A 26 -1.37 -12.77 6.85
N GLN A 27 -2.68 -13.00 6.91
CA GLN A 27 -3.40 -13.72 5.83
C GLN A 27 -3.61 -12.84 4.59
N ASN A 28 -3.72 -11.53 4.79
CA ASN A 28 -3.79 -10.54 3.73
C ASN A 28 -2.65 -9.58 3.95
N ASP A 29 -1.95 -9.23 2.88
CA ASP A 29 -0.99 -8.14 2.92
C ASP A 29 -1.67 -6.81 3.22
N ALA A 30 -0.91 -5.96 3.90
CA ALA A 30 -1.37 -4.65 4.31
C ALA A 30 -0.42 -3.54 3.88
N ILE A 31 -0.97 -2.35 3.69
CA ILE A 31 -0.18 -1.12 3.70
C ILE A 31 -0.33 -0.47 5.07
N TRP A 32 0.81 -0.08 5.63
CA TRP A 32 0.92 0.61 6.91
C TRP A 32 1.44 2.02 6.73
N SER A 33 0.89 2.93 7.51
CA SER A 33 1.38 4.29 7.73
C SER A 33 2.10 4.33 9.07
N MET A 34 3.40 4.58 9.05
CA MET A 34 4.22 4.75 10.24
C MET A 34 4.58 6.22 10.43
N ASP A 35 4.15 6.81 11.54
CA ASP A 35 4.71 8.07 12.01
C ASP A 35 6.15 7.82 12.48
N ILE A 36 7.14 8.47 11.85
CA ILE A 36 8.55 8.16 12.10
C ILE A 36 9.08 8.79 13.40
N GLU A 37 8.38 9.78 13.96
CA GLU A 37 8.78 10.43 15.21
C GLU A 37 8.37 9.57 16.41
N THR A 38 7.13 9.07 16.38
CA THR A 38 6.52 8.31 17.47
C THR A 38 6.64 6.80 17.29
N GLY A 39 6.93 6.34 16.07
CA GLY A 39 6.88 4.92 15.70
C GLY A 39 5.46 4.36 15.61
N LYS A 40 4.42 5.20 15.68
CA LYS A 40 3.03 4.73 15.63
C LYS A 40 2.72 4.15 14.24
N LEU A 41 2.43 2.86 14.22
CA LEU A 41 2.07 2.11 13.01
C LEU A 41 0.55 1.95 12.89
N THR A 42 -0.02 2.42 11.78
CA THR A 42 -1.47 2.38 11.50
C THR A 42 -1.72 1.64 10.19
N ARG A 43 -2.56 0.61 10.20
CA ARG A 43 -2.97 -0.07 8.96
C ARG A 43 -3.91 0.83 8.17
N ILE A 44 -3.64 1.04 6.89
CA ILE A 44 -4.44 1.91 6.01
C ILE A 44 -5.07 1.18 4.82
N PHE A 45 -4.64 -0.05 4.53
CA PHE A 45 -5.18 -0.88 3.47
C PHE A 45 -4.92 -2.37 3.75
N SER A 46 -5.78 -3.25 3.21
CA SER A 46 -5.59 -4.70 3.16
C SER A 46 -5.95 -5.23 1.77
N THR A 47 -5.17 -6.17 1.26
CA THR A 47 -5.38 -6.83 -0.02
C THR A 47 -6.40 -7.97 0.05
N PRO A 48 -6.87 -8.51 -1.08
CA PRO A 48 -7.46 -9.86 -1.18
C PRO A 48 -6.51 -10.96 -0.70
N TYR A 49 -6.97 -12.22 -0.68
CA TYR A 49 -6.11 -13.35 -0.28
C TYR A 49 -5.05 -13.64 -1.35
N GLY A 50 -3.89 -14.16 -0.91
CA GLY A 50 -2.84 -14.62 -1.82
C GLY A 50 -2.22 -13.57 -2.74
N SER A 51 -2.34 -12.29 -2.39
CA SER A 51 -1.75 -11.15 -3.11
C SER A 51 -0.82 -10.37 -2.23
N GLU A 52 0.20 -9.76 -2.84
CA GLU A 52 1.04 -8.74 -2.22
C GLU A 52 0.53 -7.31 -2.44
N THR A 53 1.09 -6.37 -1.65
CA THR A 53 1.04 -4.94 -1.96
C THR A 53 2.33 -4.49 -2.63
N THR A 54 2.21 -3.82 -3.78
CA THR A 54 3.38 -3.24 -4.47
C THR A 54 3.16 -1.77 -4.81
N SER A 55 4.27 -1.09 -5.11
CA SER A 55 4.28 0.27 -5.66
C SER A 55 3.51 1.32 -4.83
N PRO A 56 3.69 1.39 -3.49
CA PRO A 56 3.18 2.51 -2.71
C PRO A 56 3.94 3.76 -3.13
N TYR A 57 3.37 4.56 -4.04
CA TYR A 57 4.01 5.78 -4.54
C TYR A 57 3.25 7.01 -4.09
N TRP A 58 3.96 7.98 -3.51
CA TRP A 58 3.40 9.26 -3.12
C TRP A 58 3.51 10.29 -4.24
N TYR A 59 2.36 10.84 -4.64
CA TYR A 59 2.26 12.00 -5.51
C TYR A 59 1.84 13.18 -4.66
N SER A 60 2.73 14.17 -4.51
CA SER A 60 2.54 15.28 -3.56
C SER A 60 1.54 16.32 -4.01
N ASP A 61 1.38 16.50 -5.33
CA ASP A 61 0.52 17.52 -5.92
C ASP A 61 0.10 17.11 -7.34
N VAL A 62 -1.13 16.61 -7.45
CA VAL A 62 -1.86 16.42 -8.70
C VAL A 62 -3.07 17.34 -8.66
N ASN A 63 -2.97 18.49 -9.34
CA ASN A 63 -4.01 19.53 -9.37
C ASN A 63 -4.46 20.03 -7.97
N GLY A 64 -3.52 20.20 -7.04
CA GLY A 64 -3.80 20.69 -5.68
C GLY A 64 -4.12 19.60 -4.66
N HIS A 65 -3.94 18.33 -5.02
CA HIS A 65 -4.22 17.19 -4.14
C HIS A 65 -3.07 16.18 -4.10
N GLY A 66 -2.78 15.66 -2.91
CA GLY A 66 -1.85 14.55 -2.72
C GLY A 66 -2.56 13.19 -2.87
N TYR A 67 -1.84 12.19 -3.40
CA TYR A 67 -2.34 10.84 -3.59
C TYR A 67 -1.27 9.80 -3.26
N LEU A 68 -1.67 8.76 -2.52
CA LEU A 68 -0.86 7.56 -2.35
C LEU A 68 -1.38 6.48 -3.29
N MET A 69 -0.58 6.08 -4.28
CA MET A 69 -0.91 4.95 -5.13
C MET A 69 -0.75 3.64 -4.37
N SER A 70 -1.55 2.64 -4.72
CA SER A 70 -1.46 1.27 -4.20
C SER A 70 -1.76 0.30 -5.33
N VAL A 71 -1.00 -0.79 -5.39
CA VAL A 71 -1.23 -1.88 -6.33
C VAL A 71 -1.37 -3.18 -5.55
N VAL A 72 -2.43 -3.92 -5.87
CA VAL A 72 -2.60 -5.32 -5.46
C VAL A 72 -2.03 -6.18 -6.58
N GLN A 73 -0.98 -6.95 -6.32
CA GLN A 73 -0.43 -7.87 -7.31
C GLN A 73 -1.05 -9.26 -7.16
N HIS A 74 -1.35 -9.91 -8.30
CA HIS A 74 -1.77 -11.32 -8.41
C HIS A 74 -2.63 -11.87 -7.24
N PRO A 75 -3.86 -11.36 -7.02
CA PRO A 75 -4.82 -11.99 -6.10
C PRO A 75 -4.88 -13.50 -6.29
N TYR A 76 -4.83 -14.22 -5.17
CA TYR A 76 -4.82 -15.69 -5.09
C TYR A 76 -3.61 -16.35 -5.76
N GLY A 77 -2.51 -15.63 -5.98
CA GLY A 77 -1.33 -16.11 -6.72
C GLY A 77 -0.22 -16.72 -5.85
N GLU A 78 -0.14 -16.34 -4.57
CA GLU A 78 0.89 -16.85 -3.64
C GLU A 78 0.35 -17.87 -2.64
N SER A 79 -0.93 -17.74 -2.33
CA SER A 79 -1.69 -18.63 -1.47
C SER A 79 -3.16 -18.56 -1.85
N ASP A 80 -3.98 -19.47 -1.28
CA ASP A 80 -5.42 -19.47 -1.50
C ASP A 80 -5.82 -19.59 -2.99
N GLU A 81 -4.97 -20.18 -3.84
CA GLU A 81 -5.22 -20.42 -5.27
C GLU A 81 -6.54 -21.18 -5.49
N ASP A 82 -6.92 -22.06 -4.56
CA ASP A 82 -8.16 -22.83 -4.58
C ASP A 82 -9.42 -21.97 -4.38
N LYS A 83 -9.27 -20.72 -3.93
CA LYS A 83 -10.36 -19.76 -3.75
C LYS A 83 -10.58 -18.87 -4.97
N LEU A 84 -9.75 -18.98 -6.01
CA LEU A 84 -9.95 -18.23 -7.26
C LEU A 84 -11.19 -18.76 -8.01
N ALA A 85 -12.23 -17.93 -8.08
CA ALA A 85 -13.49 -18.30 -8.75
C ALA A 85 -13.51 -17.95 -10.24
N ASP A 86 -12.96 -16.78 -10.61
CA ASP A 86 -12.84 -16.31 -12.00
C ASP A 86 -11.38 -15.91 -12.29
N ALA A 87 -10.85 -16.31 -13.44
CA ALA A 87 -9.48 -15.95 -13.85
C ALA A 87 -9.27 -14.42 -13.97
N ALA A 88 -10.33 -13.64 -14.14
CA ALA A 88 -10.28 -12.19 -14.10
C ALA A 88 -9.94 -11.64 -12.71
N ASP A 89 -10.28 -12.36 -11.63
CA ASP A 89 -10.07 -11.90 -10.26
C ASP A 89 -8.57 -11.92 -9.87
N ALA A 90 -7.76 -12.73 -10.56
CA ALA A 90 -6.30 -12.81 -10.38
C ALA A 90 -5.53 -11.66 -11.05
N ARG A 91 -6.21 -10.72 -11.69
CA ARG A 91 -5.56 -9.57 -12.33
C ARG A 91 -5.14 -8.55 -11.28
N ALA A 92 -4.04 -7.86 -11.55
CA ALA A 92 -3.58 -6.77 -10.70
C ALA A 92 -4.61 -5.63 -10.68
N TYR A 93 -4.79 -5.02 -9.51
CA TYR A 93 -5.62 -3.83 -9.32
C TYR A 93 -4.74 -2.63 -9.01
N VAL A 94 -4.93 -1.54 -9.74
CA VAL A 94 -4.28 -0.26 -9.46
C VAL A 94 -5.31 0.68 -8.85
N GLY A 95 -4.97 1.29 -7.72
CA GLY A 95 -5.81 2.25 -7.02
C GLY A 95 -5.01 3.36 -6.35
N TYR A 96 -5.72 4.24 -5.65
CA TYR A 96 -5.12 5.32 -4.87
C TYR A 96 -5.90 5.56 -3.58
N ILE A 97 -5.22 6.12 -2.60
CA ILE A 97 -5.77 6.65 -1.34
C ILE A 97 -5.62 8.17 -1.41
N GLY A 98 -6.71 8.89 -1.14
CA GLY A 98 -6.77 10.36 -1.22
C GLY A 98 -8.17 10.86 -1.58
N PRO A 99 -8.33 12.14 -1.93
CA PRO A 99 -7.27 13.16 -1.98
C PRO A 99 -6.81 13.57 -0.59
N PHE A 100 -5.51 13.81 -0.45
CA PHE A 100 -4.90 14.49 0.68
C PHE A 100 -4.66 15.96 0.35
N PRO A 101 -4.46 16.84 1.35
CA PRO A 101 -3.85 18.15 1.11
C PRO A 101 -2.57 18.00 0.28
N ALA A 102 -2.39 18.84 -0.73
CA ALA A 102 -1.14 18.85 -1.48
C ALA A 102 0.01 19.30 -0.58
N LEU A 103 1.15 18.64 -0.74
CA LEU A 103 2.43 19.16 -0.28
C LEU A 103 3.00 19.94 -1.45
N GLY A 104 3.29 21.23 -1.24
CA GLY A 104 3.92 22.06 -2.26
C GLY A 104 5.24 21.46 -2.74
N LYS A 105 5.82 22.05 -3.79
CA LYS A 105 7.05 21.58 -4.47
C LYS A 105 8.26 21.29 -3.56
N PHE A 106 8.22 21.69 -2.29
CA PHE A 106 9.30 21.56 -1.31
C PHE A 106 8.91 20.76 -0.06
N GLY A 107 7.75 20.11 -0.01
CA GLY A 107 7.39 19.21 1.10
C GLY A 107 7.05 19.90 2.43
N TYR A 108 6.89 21.22 2.44
CA TYR A 108 6.40 22.04 3.56
C TYR A 108 5.39 23.06 3.05
#